data_AF-A0A9P6JFZ5-F1
#
_entry.id   AF-A0A9P6JFZ5-F1
#
_cell.length_a   1.000
_cell.length_b   1.000
_cell.length_c   1.000
_cell.angle_alpha   90.00
_cell.angle_beta   90.00
_cell.angle_gamma   90.00
#
_symmetry.space_group_name_H-M   'P 1'
#
loop_
_entity.id
_entity.type
_entity.pdbx_description
1 polymer ?
#
loop_
_entity_poly.entity_id
_entity_poly.type
_entity_poly.pdbx_seq_one_letter_code
_entity_poly.pdbx_strand_id
1 'polypeptide(L)'
;SYRKQCVIDDEVALLDVLDTAGQEEYSAMREQYMRTGEGFLLVYSITSRNSFEEISTFYQQILRVKDKDFFPIILVANKCDLEHERQVPTH
;
A
#
# COMPACT_ATOMS: atom_id res chain seq x y z
N SER A 1 14.03 2.86 4.56
CA SER A 1 13.22 1.67 4.82
C SER A 1 13.44 1.21 6.26
N TYR A 2 12.49 0.48 6.83
CA TYR A 2 12.52 -0.06 8.18
C TYR A 2 12.63 -1.58 8.11
N ARG A 3 13.60 -2.16 8.83
CA ARG A 3 13.83 -3.61 8.84
C ARG A 3 13.48 -4.20 10.18
N LYS A 4 12.74 -5.30 10.17
CA LYS A 4 12.36 -6.03 11.38
C LYS A 4 12.39 -7.53 11.14
N GLN A 5 13.10 -8.24 12.00
CA GLN A 5 13.04 -9.69 12.05
C GLN A 5 11.86 -10.10 12.95
N CYS A 6 11.05 -11.03 12.49
CA CYS A 6 9.92 -11.57 13.23
C CYS A 6 9.70 -13.05 12.89
N VAL A 7 8.88 -13.74 13.68
CA VAL A 7 8.44 -15.10 13.40
C VAL A 7 7.04 -15.02 12.78
N ILE A 8 6.87 -15.62 11.60
CA ILE A 8 5.60 -15.72 10.87
C ILE A 8 5.44 -17.19 10.50
N ASP A 9 4.32 -17.80 10.90
CA ASP A 9 4.05 -19.23 10.65
C ASP A 9 5.20 -20.15 11.09
N ASP A 10 5.72 -19.89 12.30
CA ASP A 10 6.87 -20.57 12.92
C ASP A 10 8.22 -20.42 12.18
N GLU A 11 8.26 -19.64 11.11
CA GLU A 11 9.46 -19.33 10.34
C GLU A 11 10.01 -17.93 10.65
N VAL A 12 11.34 -17.81 10.71
CA VAL A 12 12.00 -16.51 10.92
C VAL A 12 12.01 -15.73 9.60
N ALA A 13 11.31 -14.60 9.56
CA ALA A 13 11.23 -13.71 8.41
C ALA A 13 11.89 -12.34 8.71
N LEU A 14 12.56 -11.78 7.70
CA LEU A 14 13.03 -10.39 7.72
C LEU A 14 12.09 -9.53 6.86
N LEU A 15 11.34 -8.64 7.50
CA LEU A 15 10.51 -7.66 6.83
C LEU A 15 11.33 -6.39 6.54
N ASP A 16 11.45 -5.99 5.27
CA ASP A 16 11.99 -4.69 4.85
C ASP A 16 10.83 -3.82 4.33
N VAL A 17 10.38 -2.88 5.17
CA VAL A 17 9.23 -2.02 4.91
C VAL A 17 9.70 -0.69 4.36
N LEU A 18 9.24 -0.34 3.16
CA LEU A 18 9.48 0.96 2.57
C LEU A 18 8.24 1.85 2.75
N ASP A 19 8.42 3.01 3.40
CA ASP A 19 7.42 4.07 3.42
C ASP A 19 7.62 4.97 2.18
N THR A 20 6.54 5.22 1.45
CA THR A 20 6.54 5.99 0.19
C THR A 20 5.91 7.38 0.35
N ALA A 21 5.34 7.70 1.51
CA ALA A 21 4.67 8.97 1.75
C ALA A 21 5.58 10.17 1.44
N GLY A 22 5.05 11.14 0.70
CA GLY A 22 5.80 12.35 0.29
C GLY A 22 6.83 12.14 -0.83
N GLN A 23 7.10 10.90 -1.27
CA GLN A 23 7.89 10.60 -2.47
C GLN A 23 7.01 10.26 -3.68
N GLU A 24 5.69 10.24 -3.49
CA GLU A 24 4.71 9.83 -4.49
C GLU A 24 4.80 10.69 -5.76
N GLU A 25 5.17 11.96 -5.66
CA GLU A 25 5.27 12.88 -6.79
C GLU A 25 6.42 12.54 -7.77
N TYR A 26 7.37 11.69 -7.37
CA TYR A 26 8.50 11.25 -8.21
C TYR A 26 8.19 9.94 -8.93
N SER A 27 7.64 10.04 -10.15
CA SER A 27 7.20 8.89 -10.98
C SER A 27 8.26 7.79 -11.16
N ALA A 28 9.53 8.16 -11.38
CA ALA A 28 10.61 7.20 -11.57
C ALA A 28 10.91 6.35 -10.31
N MET A 29 10.88 6.97 -9.13
CA MET A 29 11.09 6.26 -7.87
C MET A 29 9.92 5.31 -7.58
N ARG A 30 8.70 5.78 -7.83
CA ARG A 30 7.48 4.98 -7.68
C ARG A 30 7.53 3.71 -8.54
N GLU A 31 7.88 3.82 -9.82
CA GLU A 31 8.01 2.66 -10.70
C GLU A 31 9.08 1.68 -10.22
N GLN A 32 10.22 2.19 -9.73
CA GLN A 32 11.28 1.35 -9.18
C GLN A 32 10.78 0.55 -7.96
N TYR A 33 10.08 1.20 -7.03
CA TYR A 33 9.53 0.54 -5.85
C TYR A 33 8.45 -0.49 -6.20
N MET A 34 7.58 -0.16 -7.17
CA MET A 34 6.61 -1.12 -7.71
C MET A 34 7.31 -2.32 -8.35
N ARG A 35 8.44 -2.11 -9.03
CA ARG A 35 9.22 -3.19 -9.66
C ARG A 35 9.86 -4.10 -8.62
N THR A 36 10.46 -3.55 -7.57
CA THR A 36 11.22 -4.34 -6.59
C THR A 36 10.38 -4.89 -5.44
N GLY A 37 9.25 -4.28 -5.08
CA GLY A 37 8.46 -4.69 -3.91
C GLY A 37 7.84 -6.08 -4.03
N GLU A 38 7.92 -6.90 -2.99
CA GLU A 38 7.41 -8.28 -2.99
C GLU A 38 5.93 -8.39 -2.55
N GLY A 39 5.41 -7.32 -1.97
CA GLY A 39 4.00 -7.13 -1.62
C GLY A 39 3.72 -5.65 -1.38
N PHE A 40 2.45 -5.25 -1.42
CA PHE A 40 2.06 -3.84 -1.23
C PHE A 40 0.93 -3.69 -0.23
N LEU A 41 1.04 -2.66 0.60
CA LEU A 41 -0.08 -2.11 1.37
C LEU A 41 -0.59 -0.88 0.62
N LEU A 42 -1.81 -0.95 0.11
CA LEU A 42 -2.50 0.19 -0.47
C LEU A 42 -3.32 0.85 0.63
N VAL A 43 -2.91 2.04 1.06
CA VAL A 43 -3.46 2.69 2.26
C VAL A 43 -4.24 3.94 1.83
N TYR A 44 -5.49 4.05 2.28
CA TYR A 44 -6.29 5.27 2.11
C TYR A 44 -6.74 5.82 3.46
N SER A 45 -7.17 7.09 3.51
CA SER A 45 -7.73 7.69 4.72
C SER A 45 -9.26 7.59 4.69
N ILE A 46 -9.88 7.09 5.77
CA ILE A 46 -11.36 7.05 5.83
C ILE A 46 -12.01 8.44 5.76
N THR A 47 -11.24 9.49 6.08
CA THR A 47 -11.64 10.89 6.02
C THR A 47 -11.42 11.56 4.67
N SER A 48 -10.94 10.83 3.65
CA SER A 48 -10.72 11.36 2.30
C SER A 48 -11.18 10.36 1.24
N ARG A 49 -12.35 10.63 0.65
CA ARG A 49 -12.88 9.83 -0.46
C ARG A 49 -11.93 9.79 -1.67
N ASN A 50 -11.27 10.89 -1.96
CA ASN A 50 -10.29 10.96 -3.06
C ASN A 50 -9.16 9.94 -2.87
N SER A 51 -8.60 9.84 -1.65
CA SER A 51 -7.54 8.86 -1.37
C SER A 51 -7.98 7.40 -1.59
N PHE A 52 -9.27 7.10 -1.43
CA PHE A 52 -9.81 5.77 -1.74
C PHE A 52 -9.97 5.55 -3.25
N GLU A 53 -10.40 6.57 -3.99
CA GLU A 53 -10.57 6.49 -5.45
C GLU A 53 -9.23 6.26 -6.17
N GLU A 54 -8.14 6.88 -5.67
CA GLU A 54 -6.79 6.72 -6.19
C GLU A 54 -6.23 5.29 -6.06
N ILE A 55 -6.70 4.50 -5.09
CA ILE A 55 -6.27 3.10 -4.87
C ILE A 55 -6.39 2.27 -6.14
N SER A 56 -7.47 2.46 -6.90
CA SER A 56 -7.69 1.74 -8.15
C SER A 56 -6.57 1.98 -9.17
N THR A 57 -6.08 3.21 -9.26
CA THR A 57 -5.00 3.59 -10.16
C THR A 57 -3.69 2.95 -9.72
N PHE A 58 -3.37 3.00 -8.42
CA PHE A 58 -2.17 2.35 -7.89
C PHE A 58 -2.18 0.84 -8.09
N TYR A 59 -3.32 0.19 -7.85
CA TYR A 59 -3.49 -1.24 -8.06
C TYR A 59 -3.18 -1.64 -9.52
N GLN A 60 -3.77 -0.93 -10.49
CA GLN A 60 -3.53 -1.20 -11.92
C GLN A 60 -2.08 -0.93 -12.32
N GLN A 61 -1.44 0.12 -11.78
CA GLN A 61 -0.03 0.40 -12.02
C GLN A 61 0.88 -0.73 -11.49
N ILE A 62 0.61 -1.24 -10.29
CA ILE A 62 1.38 -2.36 -9.71
C ILE A 62 1.25 -3.59 -10.61
N LEU A 63 0.04 -4.00 -10.98
CA LEU A 63 -0.17 -5.17 -11.85
C LEU A 63 0.57 -5.02 -13.18
N ARG A 64 0.49 -3.83 -13.79
CA ARG A 64 1.20 -3.53 -15.04
C ARG A 64 2.72 -3.61 -14.89
N VAL A 65 3.28 -3.02 -13.83
CA VAL A 65 4.74 -3.04 -13.59
C VAL A 65 5.23 -4.46 -13.26
N LYS A 66 4.39 -5.25 -12.60
CA LYS A 66 4.68 -6.65 -12.26
C LYS A 66 4.45 -7.62 -13.41
N ASP A 67 3.74 -7.20 -14.45
CA ASP A 67 3.31 -8.04 -15.58
C ASP A 67 2.55 -9.30 -15.09
N LYS A 68 1.56 -9.08 -14.21
CA LYS A 68 0.78 -10.14 -13.56
C LYS A 68 -0.69 -9.75 -13.40
N ASP A 69 -1.57 -10.73 -13.53
CA ASP A 69 -3.01 -10.56 -13.23
C ASP A 69 -3.32 -10.54 -11.72
N PHE A 70 -2.42 -11.10 -10.92
CA PHE A 70 -2.52 -11.16 -9.46
C PHE A 70 -1.17 -10.89 -8.79
N PHE A 71 -1.20 -10.12 -7.71
CA PHE A 71 -0.03 -9.84 -6.88
C PHE A 71 -0.43 -9.69 -5.39
N PRO A 72 0.43 -10.04 -4.42
CA PRO A 72 0.14 -9.86 -3.00
C PRO A 72 -0.07 -8.38 -2.64
N ILE A 73 -1.33 -8.00 -2.43
CA ILE A 73 -1.74 -6.62 -2.13
C ILE A 73 -2.81 -6.66 -1.04
N ILE A 74 -2.67 -5.80 -0.03
CA ILE A 74 -3.66 -5.59 1.03
C ILE A 74 -4.14 -4.14 0.97
N LEU A 75 -5.46 -3.94 0.97
CA LEU A 75 -6.09 -2.64 1.10
C LEU A 75 -6.28 -2.30 2.58
N VAL A 76 -5.83 -1.12 3.01
CA VAL A 76 -5.86 -0.67 4.40
C VAL A 76 -6.62 0.65 4.50
N ALA A 77 -7.66 0.66 5.33
CA ALA A 77 -8.40 1.85 5.71
C ALA A 77 -7.75 2.50 6.94
N ASN A 78 -7.04 3.60 6.77
CA ASN A 78 -6.33 4.31 7.82
C ASN A 78 -7.18 5.43 8.44
N LYS A 79 -6.75 5.92 9.61
CA LYS A 79 -7.42 6.96 10.43
C LYS A 79 -8.80 6.55 10.94
N CYS A 80 -8.99 5.27 11.25
CA CYS A 80 -10.26 4.72 11.72
C CYS A 80 -10.72 5.30 13.07
N ASP A 81 -9.82 5.94 13.81
CA ASP A 81 -10.12 6.74 15.00
C ASP A 81 -10.97 7.99 14.70
N LEU A 82 -10.95 8.51 13.46
CA LEU A 82 -11.70 9.69 13.04
C LEU A 82 -13.07 9.36 12.45
N GLU A 83 -13.85 8.53 13.16
CA GLU A 83 -15.14 8.02 12.67
C GLU A 83 -16.15 9.13 12.35
N HIS A 84 -16.15 10.22 13.12
CA HIS A 84 -17.02 11.37 12.90
C HIS A 84 -16.71 12.15 11.61
N GLU A 85 -15.53 11.95 11.04
CA GLU A 85 -15.08 12.57 9.79
C GLU A 85 -15.12 11.58 8.61
N ARG A 86 -15.67 10.38 8.80
CA ARG A 86 -15.71 9.32 7.78
C ARG A 86 -16.44 9.79 6.52
N GLN A 87 -15.76 9.66 5.38
CA GLN A 87 -16.30 9.88 4.04
C GLN A 87 -16.43 8.59 3.22
N VAL A 88 -15.71 7.54 3.64
CA VAL A 88 -15.71 6.21 3.01
C VAL A 88 -16.50 5.21 3.88
N PRO A 89 -17.69 4.76 3.44
CA PRO A 89 -18.53 3.83 4.20
C PRO A 89 -17.85 2.48 4.45
N THR A 90 -18.17 1.88 5.59
CA THR A 90 -17.91 0.47 5.86
C THR A 90 -18.96 -0.37 5.12
N HIS A 91 -18.54 -1.47 4.48
CA HIS A 91 -19.45 -2.49 3.95
C HIS A 91 -19.77 -3.54 5.02
#